data_AF-A0ABD0PW89-F1
#
_entry.id   AF-A0ABD0PW89-F1
#
_cell.length_a   1.000
_cell.length_b   1.000
_cell.length_c   1.000
_cell.angle_alpha   90.00
_cell.angle_beta   90.00
_cell.angle_gamma   90.00
#
_symmetry.space_group_name_H-M   'P 1'
#
loop_
_entity.id
_entity.type
_entity.pdbx_description
1 polymer ?
#
loop_
_entity_poly.entity_id
_entity_poly.type
_entity_poly.pdbx_seq_one_letter_code
_entity_poly.pdbx_strand_id
1 'polypeptide(L)'
;MFKQAATYNNTTDLQEYAETVTAYINKCTEDVTVTKTITVRANQKPWMTGEVYRLLKARNVAFRTGDEASLKTARANLSRGIKEAKR
;
A
#
# COMPACT_ATOMS: atom_id res chain seq x y z
N MET A 1 15.67 -13.75 -18.28
CA MET A 1 16.96 -14.31 -18.75
C MET A 1 17.91 -13.13 -18.87
N PHE A 2 18.94 -13.06 -18.03
CA PHE A 2 20.01 -12.08 -18.23
C PHE A 2 20.60 -12.31 -19.62
N LYS A 3 20.80 -11.25 -20.43
CA LYS A 3 21.63 -11.40 -21.62
C LYS A 3 22.97 -11.95 -21.12
N GLN A 4 23.37 -13.13 -21.60
CA GLN A 4 24.77 -13.54 -21.51
C GLN A 4 25.58 -12.34 -22.01
N ALA A 5 26.58 -11.90 -21.24
CA ALA A 5 27.43 -10.78 -21.63
C ALA A 5 27.77 -10.96 -23.11
N ALA A 6 27.25 -10.07 -23.96
CA ALA A 6 27.44 -10.19 -25.39
C ALA A 6 28.91 -9.86 -25.65
N THR A 7 29.75 -10.88 -25.63
CA THR A 7 31.19 -10.76 -25.84
C THR A 7 31.44 -10.54 -27.33
N TYR A 8 31.23 -9.32 -27.82
CA TYR A 8 31.83 -8.89 -29.08
C TYR A 8 33.33 -8.69 -28.79
N ASN A 9 34.21 -9.50 -29.38
CA ASN A 9 35.68 -9.41 -29.18
C ASN A 9 36.18 -9.54 -27.72
N ASN A 10 35.59 -10.39 -26.89
CA ASN A 10 36.03 -10.59 -25.48
C ASN A 10 35.90 -9.35 -24.57
N THR A 11 35.34 -8.24 -25.05
CA THR A 11 35.02 -7.07 -24.24
C THR A 11 33.56 -7.15 -23.83
N THR A 12 33.31 -7.20 -22.52
CA THR A 12 31.97 -7.03 -21.96
C THR A 12 31.67 -5.54 -21.96
N ASP A 13 30.59 -5.13 -22.64
CA ASP A 13 30.05 -3.78 -22.44
C ASP A 13 29.49 -3.69 -21.02
N LEU A 14 30.32 -3.13 -20.14
CA LEU A 14 30.02 -2.93 -18.72
C LEU A 14 28.78 -2.07 -18.52
N GLN A 15 28.54 -1.12 -19.43
CA GLN A 15 27.38 -0.25 -19.40
C GLN A 15 26.11 -1.03 -19.73
N GLU A 16 26.11 -1.80 -20.83
CA GLU A 16 24.96 -2.62 -21.22
C GLU A 16 24.62 -3.65 -20.11
N TYR A 17 25.63 -4.30 -19.54
CA TYR A 17 25.41 -5.28 -18.46
C TYR A 17 24.81 -4.62 -17.21
N ALA A 18 25.34 -3.48 -16.78
CA ALA A 18 24.84 -2.75 -15.61
C ALA A 18 23.40 -2.26 -15.81
N GLU A 19 23.06 -1.77 -17.01
CA GLU A 19 21.71 -1.36 -17.38
C GLU A 19 20.74 -2.54 -17.33
N THR A 20 21.13 -3.69 -17.89
CA THR A 20 20.29 -4.88 -17.94
C THR A 20 19.98 -5.43 -16.54
N VAL A 21 20.98 -5.46 -15.66
CA VAL A 21 20.81 -5.89 -14.25
C VAL A 21 19.90 -4.92 -13.49
N THR A 22 20.14 -3.62 -13.62
CA THR A 22 19.33 -2.58 -12.96
C THR A 22 17.87 -2.63 -13.41
N ALA A 23 17.63 -2.77 -14.72
CA ALA A 23 16.30 -2.92 -15.27
C ALA A 23 15.57 -4.16 -14.73
N TYR A 24 16.28 -5.29 -14.59
CA TYR A 24 15.70 -6.51 -14.04
C TYR A 24 15.30 -6.35 -12.56
N ILE A 25 16.15 -5.70 -11.75
CA ILE A 25 15.83 -5.41 -10.34
C ILE A 25 14.60 -4.51 -10.23
N ASN A 26 14.53 -3.45 -11.05
CA ASN A 26 13.38 -2.55 -11.06
C ASN A 26 12.10 -3.29 -11.45
N LYS A 27 12.14 -4.10 -12.52
CA LYS A 27 11.01 -4.93 -12.95
C LYS A 27 10.55 -5.88 -11.85
N CYS A 28 11.48 -6.55 -11.17
CA CYS A 28 11.14 -7.43 -10.05
C CYS A 28 10.51 -6.65 -8.89
N THR A 29 11.02 -5.45 -8.60
CA THR A 29 10.49 -4.58 -7.55
C THR A 29 9.07 -4.12 -7.87
N GLU A 30 8.82 -3.72 -9.12
CA GLU A 30 7.50 -3.32 -9.61
C GLU A 30 6.50 -4.49 -9.63
N ASP A 31 6.93 -5.69 -10.02
CA ASP A 31 6.09 -6.89 -10.06
C ASP A 31 5.62 -7.32 -8.66
N VAL A 32 6.46 -7.17 -7.63
CA VAL A 32 6.15 -7.61 -6.26
C VAL A 32 5.58 -6.49 -5.39
N THR A 33 5.77 -5.22 -5.76
CA THR A 33 5.36 -4.07 -4.94
C THR A 33 4.10 -3.44 -5.51
N VAL A 34 3.11 -3.22 -4.64
CA VAL A 34 1.89 -2.50 -5.02
C VAL A 34 2.02 -1.03 -4.61
N THR A 35 2.16 -0.13 -5.59
CA THR A 35 2.09 1.32 -5.35
C THR A 35 0.64 1.72 -5.08
N LYS A 36 0.41 2.41 -3.97
CA LYS A 36 -0.90 2.97 -3.62
C LYS A 36 -0.78 4.47 -3.43
N THR A 37 -1.50 5.24 -4.24
CA THR A 37 -1.62 6.68 -4.07
C THR A 37 -2.61 6.99 -2.95
N ILE A 38 -2.18 7.73 -1.93
CA ILE A 38 -3.02 8.19 -0.82
C ILE A 38 -3.20 9.70 -0.95
N THR A 39 -4.42 10.15 -1.22
CA THR A 39 -4.75 11.58 -1.25
C THR A 39 -5.06 12.07 0.16
N VAL A 40 -4.22 12.97 0.68
CA VAL A 40 -4.47 13.67 1.95
C VAL A 40 -4.96 15.08 1.62
N ARG A 41 -6.09 15.49 2.22
CA ARG A 41 -6.64 16.85 2.04
C ARG A 41 -6.17 17.75 3.17
N ALA A 42 -6.04 19.06 2.91
CA ALA A 42 -5.63 20.04 3.92
C ALA A 42 -6.57 20.09 5.14
N ASN A 43 -7.85 19.73 4.96
CA ASN A 43 -8.84 19.66 6.04
C ASN A 43 -8.99 18.25 6.64
N GLN A 44 -8.14 17.29 6.27
CA GLN A 44 -8.16 15.96 6.87
C GLN A 44 -7.77 16.08 8.33
N LYS A 45 -8.65 15.58 9.20
CA LYS A 45 -8.41 15.68 10.64
C LYS A 45 -7.15 14.87 11.01
N PRO A 46 -6.23 15.41 11.83
CA PRO A 46 -4.98 14.72 12.16
C PRO A 46 -5.14 13.32 12.75
N TRP A 47 -6.25 13.09 13.47
CA TRP A 47 -6.61 11.80 14.07
C TRP A 47 -7.21 10.78 13.07
N MET A 48 -7.36 11.13 11.78
CA MET A 48 -7.81 10.19 10.74
C MET A 48 -6.66 9.27 10.29
N THR A 49 -6.30 8.34 11.17
CA THR A 49 -5.27 7.32 10.94
C THR A 49 -5.82 6.12 10.16
N GLY A 50 -4.92 5.25 9.66
CA GLY A 50 -5.31 4.01 8.95
C GLY A 50 -6.23 3.11 9.78
N GLU A 51 -6.06 3.10 11.10
CA GLU A 51 -6.90 2.32 12.01
C GLU A 51 -8.33 2.89 12.10
N VAL A 52 -8.47 4.21 12.18
CA VAL A 52 -9.80 4.87 12.15
C VAL A 52 -10.51 4.60 10.81
N TYR A 53 -9.78 4.60 9.70
CA TYR A 53 -10.33 4.20 8.39
C TYR A 53 -10.80 2.74 8.36
N ARG A 54 -10.03 1.81 8.96
CA ARG A 54 -10.40 0.40 9.07
C ARG A 54 -11.71 0.23 9.86
N LEU A 55 -11.84 0.91 10.99
CA LEU A 55 -13.05 0.90 11.82
C LEU A 55 -14.26 1.51 11.09
N LEU A 56 -14.06 2.61 10.36
CA LEU A 56 -15.10 3.20 9.51
C LEU A 56 -15.58 2.22 8.43
N LYS A 57 -14.64 1.50 7.78
CA LYS A 57 -14.98 0.49 6.77
C LYS A 57 -15.77 -0.66 7.39
N ALA A 58 -15.35 -1.18 8.54
CA ALA A 58 -16.07 -2.24 9.25
C ALA A 58 -17.50 -1.82 9.62
N ARG A 59 -17.68 -0.60 10.14
CA ARG A 59 -19.01 -0.03 10.42
C ARG A 59 -19.86 0.06 9.16
N ASN A 60 -19.30 0.56 8.05
CA ASN A 60 -20.03 0.68 6.79
C ASN A 60 -20.45 -0.68 6.21
N VAL A 61 -19.60 -1.71 6.34
CA VAL A 61 -19.95 -3.09 5.94
C VAL A 61 -21.09 -3.63 6.80
N ALA A 62 -21.01 -3.50 8.12
CA ALA A 62 -22.08 -3.92 9.03
C ALA A 62 -23.41 -3.19 8.73
N PHE A 63 -23.34 -1.89 8.42
CA PHE A 63 -24.52 -1.12 8.03
C PHE A 63 -25.14 -1.63 6.72
N ARG A 64 -24.33 -1.90 5.69
CA ARG A 64 -24.82 -2.39 4.38
C ARG A 64 -25.37 -3.81 4.43
N THR A 65 -24.89 -4.63 5.34
CA THR A 65 -25.34 -6.02 5.52
C THR A 65 -26.58 -6.14 6.38
N GLY A 66 -27.00 -5.06 7.06
CA GLY A 66 -28.21 -5.04 7.90
C GLY A 66 -28.05 -5.75 9.25
N ASP A 67 -26.85 -6.18 9.62
CA ASP A 67 -26.59 -6.81 10.92
C ASP A 67 -26.50 -5.75 12.02
N GLU A 68 -27.58 -5.64 12.81
CA GLU A 68 -27.71 -4.65 13.88
C GLU A 68 -26.74 -4.88 15.05
N ALA A 69 -26.47 -6.14 15.41
CA ALA A 69 -25.57 -6.49 16.49
C ALA A 69 -24.11 -6.16 16.13
N SER A 70 -23.69 -6.51 14.91
CA SER A 70 -22.38 -6.13 14.38
C SER A 70 -22.25 -4.63 14.20
N LEU A 71 -23.32 -3.95 13.77
CA LEU A 71 -23.32 -2.49 13.63
C LEU A 71 -23.14 -1.78 14.97
N LYS A 72 -23.82 -2.24 16.04
CA LYS A 72 -23.68 -1.70 17.40
C LYS A 72 -22.24 -1.84 17.89
N THR A 73 -21.65 -3.02 17.73
CA THR A 73 -20.26 -3.30 18.10
C THR A 73 -19.28 -2.44 17.30
N ALA A 74 -19.47 -2.34 15.98
CA ALA A 74 -18.61 -1.54 15.11
C ALA A 74 -18.67 -0.05 15.44
N ARG A 75 -19.84 0.48 15.83
CA ARG A 75 -19.99 1.88 16.29
C ARG A 75 -19.25 2.13 17.60
N ALA A 76 -19.36 1.22 18.57
CA ALA A 76 -18.65 1.33 19.85
C ALA A 76 -17.12 1.31 19.66
N ASN A 77 -16.63 0.39 18.81
CA ASN A 77 -15.22 0.29 18.48
C ASN A 77 -14.71 1.53 17.74
N LEU A 78 -15.47 2.06 16.78
CA LEU A 78 -15.15 3.31 16.10
C LEU A 78 -15.02 4.49 17.08
N SER A 79 -15.97 4.63 18.02
CA SER A 79 -15.92 5.70 19.02
C SER A 79 -14.65 5.61 19.89
N ARG A 80 -14.29 4.40 20.32
CA ARG A 80 -13.06 4.15 21.09
C ARG A 80 -11.81 4.48 20.27
N GLY A 81 -11.71 3.96 19.05
CA GLY A 81 -10.57 4.21 18.17
C GLY A 81 -10.38 5.69 17.82
N ILE A 82 -11.47 6.45 17.66
CA ILE A 82 -11.38 7.91 17.47
C ILE A 82 -10.86 8.61 18.73
N LYS A 83 -11.27 8.18 19.93
CA LYS A 83 -10.77 8.76 21.18
C LYS A 83 -9.27 8.48 21.37
N GLU A 84 -8.84 7.26 21.06
CA GLU A 84 -7.43 6.85 21.11
C GLU A 84 -6.59 7.63 20.08
N ALA A 85 -7.08 7.78 18.84
CA ALA A 85 -6.36 8.52 17.80
C ALA A 85 -6.28 10.03 18.04
N LYS A 86 -7.10 10.57 18.94
CA LYS A 86 -7.09 11.99 19.33
C LYS A 86 -6.22 12.31 20.54
N ARG A 87 -5.82 11.28 21.29
CA ARG A 87 -4.96 11.43 22.47
C ARG A 87 -3.55 11.76 22.02
#